data_AF-A0A7X8JCJ7-F1
#
_entry.id   AF-A0A7X8JCJ7-F1
#
_cell.length_a   1.000
_cell.length_b   1.000
_cell.length_c   1.000
_cell.angle_alpha   90.00
_cell.angle_beta   90.00
_cell.angle_gamma   90.00
#
_symmetry.space_group_name_H-M   'P 1'
#
loop_
_entity.id
_entity.type
_entity.pdbx_description
1 polymer ?
#
loop_
_entity_poly.entity_id
_entity_poly.type
_entity_poly.pdbx_seq_one_letter_code
_entity_poly.pdbx_strand_id
1 'polypeptide(L)'
;MSDIYVLGYSDFGFLLMDKIFNIAVKKVEGYDYGVYEDILKSGQICIKRRFLDTKNSIIDSDDKSEPLLPEDISRFEMTYKGLRAYVVSSLDADTIFADDEADDDGFIRITEDRLTCASTDPELLAEDVVILASNGQDLNAVPNQE
;
A
#
# COMPACT_ATOMS: atom_id res chain seq x y z
N MET A 1 -19.09 10.67 11.78
CA MET A 1 -17.77 11.05 11.27
C MET A 1 -16.83 9.93 11.66
N SER A 2 -15.97 9.51 10.72
CA SER A 2 -15.12 8.36 10.91
C SER A 2 -13.71 8.84 11.24
N ASP A 3 -13.09 8.20 12.23
CA ASP A 3 -11.68 8.40 12.51
C ASP A 3 -10.85 7.63 11.49
N ILE A 4 -9.75 8.23 11.08
CA ILE A 4 -8.76 7.67 10.18
C ILE A 4 -7.36 7.89 10.76
N TYR A 5 -6.38 7.23 10.17
CA TYR A 5 -4.97 7.50 10.41
C TYR A 5 -4.32 8.14 9.20
N VAL A 6 -3.33 8.99 9.46
CA VAL A 6 -2.46 9.57 8.44
C VAL A 6 -1.02 9.22 8.80
N LEU A 7 -0.21 8.98 7.77
CA LEU A 7 1.21 8.67 7.88
C LEU A 7 1.98 9.52 6.85
N GLY A 8 3.09 10.12 7.26
CA GLY A 8 3.99 10.80 6.33
C GLY A 8 4.67 9.80 5.40
N TYR A 9 4.94 10.19 4.15
CA TYR A 9 5.59 9.32 3.17
C TYR A 9 6.97 8.83 3.63
N SER A 10 7.73 9.66 4.35
CA SER A 10 9.01 9.25 4.96
C SER A 10 8.82 8.17 6.03
N ASP A 11 7.83 8.34 6.92
CA ASP A 11 7.51 7.35 7.96
C ASP A 11 6.99 6.05 7.37
N PHE A 12 6.22 6.13 6.28
CA PHE A 12 5.82 4.97 5.50
C PHE A 12 7.04 4.18 4.98
N GLY A 13 8.02 4.86 4.39
CA GLY A 13 9.27 4.22 3.97
C GLY A 13 10.01 3.54 5.12
N PHE A 14 10.13 4.20 6.28
CA PHE A 14 10.75 3.60 7.47
C PHE A 14 9.97 2.38 7.97
N LEU A 15 8.64 2.47 8.00
CA LEU A 15 7.76 1.38 8.42
C LEU A 15 7.91 0.14 7.53
N LEU A 16 8.06 0.32 6.22
CA LEU A 16 8.28 -0.80 5.29
C LEU A 16 9.64 -1.48 5.49
N MET A 17 10.67 -0.73 5.90
CA MET A 17 12.02 -1.26 6.14
C MET A 17 12.22 -1.88 7.53
N ASP A 18 11.60 -1.32 8.57
CA ASP A 18 11.80 -1.72 9.96
C ASP A 18 10.94 -2.92 10.36
N LYS A 19 9.71 -3.01 9.82
CA LYS A 19 8.76 -4.07 10.20
C LYS A 19 8.96 -5.31 9.35
N ILE A 20 8.90 -6.47 10.02
CA ILE A 20 8.76 -7.76 9.33
C ILE A 20 7.27 -7.97 9.04
N PHE A 21 6.93 -8.08 7.75
CA PHE A 21 5.57 -8.36 7.30
C PHE A 21 5.38 -9.85 7.02
N ASN A 22 4.26 -10.39 7.46
CA ASN A 22 3.74 -11.64 6.93
C ASN A 22 2.99 -11.34 5.63
N ILE A 23 3.42 -11.96 4.53
CA ILE A 23 2.91 -11.69 3.19
C ILE A 23 2.08 -12.88 2.72
N ALA A 24 0.85 -12.61 2.27
CA ALA A 24 -0.02 -13.59 1.64
C ALA A 24 -0.53 -13.05 0.30
N VAL A 25 -0.46 -13.88 -0.75
CA VAL A 25 -0.95 -13.53 -2.09
C VAL A 25 -2.25 -14.29 -2.34
N LYS A 26 -3.27 -13.62 -2.87
CA LYS A 26 -4.50 -14.30 -3.31
C LYS A 26 -5.14 -13.60 -4.50
N LYS A 27 -5.96 -14.34 -5.24
CA LYS A 27 -6.82 -13.75 -6.28
C LYS A 27 -7.94 -12.92 -5.63
N VAL A 28 -8.22 -11.75 -6.17
CA VAL A 28 -9.34 -10.91 -5.75
C VAL A 28 -10.63 -11.46 -6.37
N GLU A 29 -11.59 -11.83 -5.53
CA GLU A 29 -12.90 -12.31 -5.98
C GLU A 29 -13.70 -11.18 -6.64
N GLY A 30 -14.48 -11.53 -7.69
CA GLY A 30 -15.33 -10.56 -8.39
C GLY A 30 -14.68 -9.83 -9.57
N TYR A 31 -13.39 -10.08 -9.85
CA TYR A 31 -12.70 -9.53 -11.02
C TYR A 31 -12.30 -10.64 -12.01
N ASP A 32 -12.83 -10.56 -13.24
CA ASP A 32 -12.61 -11.56 -14.30
C ASP A 32 -11.17 -11.54 -14.83
N TYR A 33 -10.48 -10.40 -14.75
CA TYR A 33 -9.19 -10.13 -15.39
C TYR A 33 -7.95 -10.64 -14.64
N GLY A 34 -8.11 -11.55 -13.67
CA GLY A 34 -6.96 -12.09 -12.95
C GLY A 34 -6.26 -11.04 -12.08
N VAL A 35 -7.04 -10.29 -11.30
CA VAL A 35 -6.52 -9.36 -10.30
C VAL A 35 -6.12 -10.15 -9.05
N TYR A 36 -4.92 -9.90 -8.55
CA TYR A 36 -4.38 -10.48 -7.33
C TYR A 36 -4.12 -9.36 -6.31
N GLU A 37 -4.08 -9.74 -5.03
CA GLU A 37 -3.66 -8.84 -3.96
C GLU A 37 -2.60 -9.49 -3.08
N ASP A 38 -1.52 -8.73 -2.84
CA ASP A 38 -0.58 -8.98 -1.76
C ASP A 38 -1.17 -8.38 -0.48
N ILE A 39 -1.27 -9.19 0.56
CA ILE A 39 -1.70 -8.78 1.88
C ILE A 39 -0.50 -8.86 2.81
N LEU A 40 0.03 -7.70 3.19
CA LEU A 40 1.14 -7.57 4.13
C LEU A 40 0.58 -7.22 5.51
N LYS A 41 0.88 -8.05 6.52
CA LYS A 41 0.44 -7.83 7.90
C LYS A 41 1.61 -7.78 8.87
N SER A 42 1.63 -6.76 9.73
CA SER A 42 2.54 -6.69 10.87
C SER A 42 1.83 -6.02 12.05
N GLY A 43 1.61 -6.75 13.14
CA GLY A 43 0.86 -6.25 14.29
C GLY A 43 -0.55 -5.76 13.90
N GLN A 44 -0.80 -4.47 14.10
CA GLN A 44 -2.07 -3.80 13.78
C GLN A 44 -2.09 -3.16 12.38
N ILE A 45 -1.00 -3.30 11.61
CA ILE A 45 -0.86 -2.78 10.25
C ILE A 45 -1.30 -3.85 9.25
N CYS A 46 -2.12 -3.46 8.29
CA CYS A 46 -2.43 -4.27 7.12
C CYS A 46 -2.37 -3.40 5.87
N ILE A 47 -1.47 -3.77 4.95
CA ILE A 47 -1.33 -3.17 3.63
C ILE A 47 -1.84 -4.17 2.60
N LYS A 48 -2.56 -3.68 1.60
CA LYS A 48 -2.94 -4.43 0.42
C LYS A 48 -2.43 -3.74 -0.82
N ARG A 49 -1.68 -4.47 -1.63
CA ARG A 49 -1.27 -4.06 -2.98
C ARG A 49 -2.02 -4.93 -3.98
N ARG A 50 -2.75 -4.33 -4.92
CA ARG A 50 -3.43 -5.09 -5.99
C ARG A 50 -2.63 -5.02 -7.28
N PHE A 51 -2.70 -6.06 -8.11
CA PHE A 51 -1.98 -6.14 -9.38
C PHE A 51 -2.64 -7.15 -10.33
N LEU A 52 -2.29 -7.11 -11.61
CA LEU A 52 -2.73 -8.10 -12.60
C LEU A 52 -1.71 -9.24 -12.71
N ASP A 53 -2.21 -10.46 -12.90
CA ASP A 53 -1.36 -11.63 -13.17
C ASP A 53 -0.56 -11.43 -14.46
N THR A 54 0.76 -11.33 -14.32
CA THR A 54 1.67 -11.13 -15.44
C THR A 54 1.86 -12.39 -16.29
N LYS A 55 1.38 -13.58 -15.87
CA LYS A 55 1.52 -14.83 -16.64
C LYS A 55 0.77 -14.85 -17.98
N ASN A 56 -0.19 -13.95 -18.18
CA ASN A 56 -0.92 -13.81 -19.45
C ASN A 56 -0.72 -12.42 -20.08
N SER A 57 0.42 -11.76 -19.84
CA SER A 57 0.82 -10.62 -20.66
C SER A 57 0.98 -11.09 -22.11
N ILE A 58 -0.07 -10.94 -22.91
CA ILE A 58 -0.10 -11.21 -24.36
C ILE A 58 0.69 -10.13 -25.13
N ILE A 59 1.29 -9.18 -24.42
CA ILE A 59 2.04 -8.07 -25.02
C ILE A 59 3.54 -8.37 -24.80
N ASP A 60 4.16 -8.90 -25.85
CA ASP A 60 5.60 -8.79 -26.12
C ASP A 60 5.95 -7.29 -26.28
N SER A 61 5.94 -6.54 -25.18
CA SER A 61 6.52 -5.20 -25.14
C SER A 61 7.75 -5.25 -24.25
N ASP A 62 8.88 -4.81 -24.80
CA ASP A 62 10.18 -4.58 -24.13
C ASP A 62 10.11 -3.62 -22.90
N ASP A 63 8.90 -3.19 -22.49
CA ASP A 63 8.64 -2.42 -21.28
C ASP A 63 8.34 -3.35 -20.10
N LYS A 64 9.26 -3.38 -19.13
CA LYS A 64 9.15 -4.16 -17.87
C LYS A 64 8.16 -3.56 -16.85
N SER A 65 7.21 -2.74 -17.29
CA SER A 65 6.24 -2.10 -16.39
C SER A 65 5.07 -3.04 -16.13
N GLU A 66 4.64 -3.15 -14.86
CA GLU A 66 3.39 -3.85 -14.54
C GLU A 66 2.21 -3.15 -15.24
N PRO A 67 1.26 -3.90 -15.81
CA PRO A 67 0.09 -3.31 -16.46
C PRO A 67 -0.77 -2.56 -15.43
N LEU A 68 -1.28 -1.39 -15.85
CA LEU A 68 -2.15 -0.56 -15.02
C LEU A 68 -3.47 -1.27 -14.72
N LEU A 69 -3.94 -1.13 -13.47
CA LEU A 69 -5.25 -1.62 -13.06
C LEU A 69 -6.37 -0.74 -13.65
N PRO A 70 -7.58 -1.31 -13.85
CA PRO A 70 -8.78 -0.52 -14.07
C PRO A 70 -8.99 0.54 -12.97
N GLU A 71 -9.48 1.73 -13.35
CA GLU A 71 -9.63 2.89 -12.45
C GLU A 71 -10.55 2.62 -11.24
N ASP A 72 -11.45 1.65 -11.33
CA ASP A 72 -12.36 1.26 -10.25
C ASP A 72 -11.70 0.39 -9.16
N ILE A 73 -10.46 -0.06 -9.40
CA ILE A 73 -9.71 -0.93 -8.48
C ILE A 73 -8.61 -0.12 -7.80
N SER A 74 -8.69 0.00 -6.47
CA SER A 74 -7.60 0.63 -5.72
C SER A 74 -6.34 -0.24 -5.79
N ARG A 75 -5.25 0.34 -6.30
CA ARG A 75 -3.90 -0.25 -6.37
C ARG A 75 -3.30 -0.50 -4.99
N PHE A 76 -3.57 0.41 -4.05
CA PHE A 76 -3.03 0.40 -2.70
C PHE A 76 -4.15 0.66 -1.68
N GLU A 77 -4.18 -0.10 -0.60
CA GLU A 77 -5.03 0.15 0.56
C GLU A 77 -4.23 -0.10 1.83
N MET A 78 -4.42 0.76 2.83
CA MET A 78 -3.77 0.61 4.12
C MET A 78 -4.77 0.77 5.26
N THR A 79 -4.59 -0.05 6.29
CA THR A 79 -5.33 0.06 7.54
C THR A 79 -4.38 -0.07 8.72
N TYR A 80 -4.72 0.65 9.79
CA TYR A 80 -4.00 0.61 11.06
C TYR A 80 -5.00 0.60 12.22
N LYS A 81 -4.82 -0.32 13.17
CA LYS A 81 -5.74 -0.52 14.33
C LYS A 81 -7.22 -0.67 13.90
N GLY A 82 -7.44 -1.26 12.72
CA GLY A 82 -8.76 -1.51 12.14
C GLY A 82 -9.43 -0.31 11.44
N LEU A 83 -8.76 0.84 11.38
CA LEU A 83 -9.23 2.04 10.69
C LEU A 83 -8.43 2.25 9.38
N ARG A 84 -9.02 3.00 8.44
CA ARG A 84 -8.32 3.39 7.21
C ARG A 84 -7.12 4.26 7.54
N ALA A 85 -6.02 4.01 6.86
CA ALA A 85 -4.81 4.82 6.95
C ALA A 85 -4.48 5.39 5.57
N TYR A 86 -4.08 6.66 5.55
CA TYR A 86 -3.68 7.36 4.33
C TYR A 86 -2.22 7.77 4.44
N VAL A 87 -1.47 7.57 3.37
CA VAL A 87 -0.12 8.11 3.25
C VAL A 87 -0.21 9.45 2.53
N VAL A 88 0.38 10.49 3.12
CA VAL A 88 0.45 11.84 2.55
C VAL A 88 1.90 12.26 2.38
N SER A 89 2.15 13.36 1.67
CA SER A 89 3.51 13.88 1.57
C SER A 89 4.06 14.20 2.97
N SER A 90 5.37 14.00 3.20
CA SER A 90 5.97 14.32 4.50
C SER A 90 5.81 15.80 4.86
N LEU A 91 5.84 16.69 3.86
CA LEU A 91 5.60 18.11 4.07
C LEU A 91 4.18 18.40 4.55
N ASP A 92 3.17 17.75 3.96
CA ASP A 92 1.78 17.92 4.40
C ASP A 92 1.58 17.33 5.79
N ALA A 93 2.22 16.20 6.09
CA ALA A 93 2.22 15.61 7.43
C ALA A 93 2.73 16.61 8.48
N ASP A 94 3.90 17.20 8.22
CA ASP A 94 4.58 18.13 9.12
C ASP A 94 3.88 19.50 9.23
N THR A 95 3.07 19.89 8.26
CA THR A 95 2.45 21.23 8.23
C THR A 95 0.99 21.23 8.64
N ILE A 96 0.20 20.25 8.18
CA ILE A 96 -1.24 20.18 8.44
C ILE A 96 -1.53 19.52 9.79
N PHE A 97 -0.69 18.57 10.20
CA PHE A 97 -0.88 17.76 11.41
C PHE A 97 0.22 18.02 12.45
N ALA A 98 0.90 19.17 12.37
CA ALA A 98 2.02 19.55 13.25
C ALA A 98 1.68 19.52 14.75
N ASP A 99 0.42 19.81 15.09
CA ASP A 99 -0.07 19.89 16.47
C ASP A 99 -0.64 18.54 16.97
N ASP A 100 -0.74 17.54 16.10
CA ASP A 100 -1.25 16.21 16.45
C ASP A 100 -0.11 15.27 16.86
N GLU A 101 -0.36 14.42 17.86
CA GLU A 101 0.63 13.46 18.34
C GLU A 101 0.65 12.23 17.43
N ALA A 102 1.81 11.96 16.81
CA ALA A 102 2.09 10.71 16.13
C ALA A 102 2.42 9.61 17.16
N ASP A 103 1.97 8.38 16.90
CA ASP A 103 2.38 7.23 17.72
C ASP A 103 3.77 6.69 17.34
N ASP A 104 4.19 5.62 18.03
CA ASP A 104 5.52 5.02 17.86
C ASP A 104 5.81 4.54 16.43
N ASP A 105 4.78 4.27 15.63
CA ASP A 105 4.88 3.86 14.23
C ASP A 105 4.69 5.04 13.25
N GLY A 106 4.59 6.28 13.77
CA GLY A 106 4.43 7.52 12.99
C GLY A 106 2.99 7.86 12.62
N PHE A 107 1.99 7.09 13.05
CA PHE A 107 0.60 7.35 12.66
C PHE A 107 -0.03 8.45 13.50
N ILE A 108 -0.70 9.36 12.80
CA ILE A 108 -1.47 10.45 13.39
C ILE A 108 -2.97 10.13 13.25
N ARG A 109 -3.71 10.13 14.36
CA ARG A 109 -5.17 9.90 14.34
C ARG A 109 -5.91 11.22 14.13
N ILE A 110 -6.75 11.27 13.11
CA ILE A 110 -7.58 12.45 12.81
C ILE A 110 -9.00 12.04 12.44
N THR A 111 -9.90 13.03 12.38
CA THR A 111 -11.21 12.87 11.75
C THR A 111 -11.08 13.08 10.24
N GLU A 112 -11.86 12.33 9.45
CA GLU A 112 -11.77 12.33 7.98
C GLU A 112 -11.94 13.71 7.33
N ASP A 113 -12.71 14.62 7.94
CA ASP A 113 -12.91 15.99 7.46
C ASP A 113 -11.67 16.89 7.59
N ARG A 114 -10.68 16.50 8.40
CA ARG A 114 -9.39 17.19 8.53
C ARG A 114 -8.38 16.79 7.47
N LEU A 115 -8.64 15.73 6.69
CA LEU A 115 -7.79 15.35 5.57
C LEU A 115 -8.02 16.30 4.38
N THR A 116 -7.35 17.46 4.40
CA THR A 116 -7.50 18.50 3.38
C THR A 116 -6.45 18.44 2.27
N CYS A 117 -5.44 17.57 2.40
CA CYS A 117 -4.41 17.32 1.40
C CYS A 117 -4.70 16.04 0.59
N ALA A 118 -4.03 15.92 -0.55
CA ALA A 118 -4.10 14.71 -1.37
C ALA A 118 -3.27 13.59 -0.72
N SER A 119 -3.75 12.35 -0.85
CA SER A 119 -2.92 11.18 -0.57
C SER A 119 -1.83 11.02 -1.63
N THR A 120 -0.71 10.42 -1.23
CA THR A 120 0.35 10.02 -2.14
C THR A 120 -0.19 9.04 -3.20
N ASP A 121 0.34 9.13 -4.40
CA ASP A 121 -0.06 8.28 -5.54
C ASP A 121 -0.03 6.78 -5.16
N PRO A 122 -1.16 6.08 -5.27
CA PRO A 122 -1.25 4.64 -5.00
C PRO A 122 -0.26 3.78 -5.80
N GLU A 123 0.14 4.19 -7.00
CA GLU A 123 1.15 3.45 -7.79
C GLU A 123 2.55 3.54 -7.17
N LEU A 124 2.94 4.72 -6.68
CA LEU A 124 4.22 4.90 -5.98
C LEU A 124 4.25 4.10 -4.67
N LEU A 125 3.16 4.15 -3.91
CA LEU A 125 3.04 3.38 -2.67
C LEU A 125 3.10 1.88 -2.92
N ALA A 126 2.47 1.41 -4.00
CA ALA A 126 2.53 0.00 -4.41
C ALA A 126 3.94 -0.43 -4.82
N GLU A 127 4.69 0.42 -5.52
CA GLU A 127 6.08 0.18 -5.90
C GLU A 127 6.99 0.10 -4.67
N ASP A 128 6.87 1.04 -3.73
CA ASP A 128 7.65 1.05 -2.49
C ASP A 128 7.43 -0.21 -1.65
N VAL A 129 6.20 -0.75 -1.62
CA VAL A 129 5.90 -2.02 -0.94
C VAL A 129 6.73 -3.17 -1.53
N VAL A 130 6.88 -3.24 -2.85
CA VAL A 130 7.72 -4.26 -3.50
C VAL A 130 9.19 -4.01 -3.20
N ILE A 131 9.66 -2.78 -3.32
CA ILE A 131 11.09 -2.49 -3.18
C ILE A 131 11.53 -2.71 -1.72
N LEU A 132 10.76 -2.18 -0.78
CA LEU A 132 11.17 -2.07 0.62
C LEU A 132 10.69 -3.25 1.47
N ALA A 133 9.42 -3.67 1.33
CA ALA A 133 8.87 -4.72 2.20
C ALA A 133 9.11 -6.15 1.69
N SER A 134 9.25 -6.37 0.38
CA SER A 134 9.67 -7.68 -0.16
C SER A 134 11.16 -7.77 -0.46
N ASN A 135 11.96 -6.75 -0.10
CA ASN A 135 13.41 -6.67 -0.35
C ASN A 135 13.75 -6.88 -1.84
N GLY A 136 12.94 -6.31 -2.73
CA GLY A 136 13.08 -6.45 -4.18
C GLY A 136 12.78 -7.86 -4.73
N GLN A 137 12.21 -8.76 -3.92
CA GLN A 137 11.68 -10.01 -4.46
C GLN A 137 10.34 -9.74 -5.14
N ASP A 138 10.28 -10.09 -6.43
CA ASP A 138 9.02 -10.15 -7.15
C ASP A 138 8.12 -11.21 -6.49
N LEU A 139 7.04 -10.76 -5.86
CA LEU A 139 6.05 -11.64 -5.23
C LEU A 139 5.37 -12.57 -6.26
N ASN A 140 5.48 -12.27 -7.57
CA ASN A 140 5.04 -13.14 -8.67
C ASN A 140 5.99 -14.32 -8.93
N ALA A 141 7.25 -14.25 -8.47
CA ALA A 141 8.28 -15.23 -8.80
C ALA A 141 8.28 -16.47 -7.91
N VAL A 142 7.38 -16.56 -6.91
CA VAL A 142 7.25 -17.78 -6.11
C VAL A 142 6.61 -18.87 -6.98
N PRO A 143 7.35 -19.92 -7.40
CA PRO A 143 6.77 -21.02 -8.14
C PRO A 143 6.02 -21.89 -7.14
N ASN A 144 4.74 -22.16 -7.43
CA ASN A 144 3.91 -23.24 -6.91
C ASN A 144 4.01 -23.56 -5.41
N GLN A 145 2.92 -23.27 -4.69
CA GLN A 145 2.55 -24.11 -3.54
C GLN A 145 2.57 -25.59 -3.99
N GLU A 146 3.17 -26.44 -3.16
CA GLU A 146 3.33 -27.88 -3.34
C GLU A 146 2.08 -28.60 -3.85
#